data_AF-A0A0W0XZI4-F1
#
_entry.id   AF-A0A0W0XZI4-F1
#
_cell.length_a   1.000
_cell.length_b   1.000
_cell.length_c   1.000
_cell.angle_alpha   90.00
_cell.angle_beta   90.00
_cell.angle_gamma   90.00
#
_symmetry.space_group_name_H-M   'P 1'
#
loop_
_entity.id
_entity.type
_entity.pdbx_description
1 polymer ?
#
loop_
_entity_poly.entity_id
_entity_poly.type
_entity_poly.pdbx_seq_one_letter_code
_entity_poly.pdbx_strand_id
1 'polypeptide(L)'
;MTLTTKDYLDFLRDGDYLRALDWTAYLEKKCGVKAGGGDDLLPIGVFELIRYGFRPEDMKHIELLYAAQGVNLFKGAAGYGCTNLISAALQYMVYFKHQLLMFYATNEDWGSNESWNNAAVIKHMERQCPALSAEANSKFLRKEYKELDKRTQKLLKEVQELKGNSEIQKLRANIESLEPYCDLCNEYADLLSKALDSLNTGKEENPLEQQVSPTSRNRADEAKVTAVRFGLVKILNEYFRVSMANKIDWNKIRLQLDEIKAQQPLDWEFNYLKRLQPPFSLGKVIADKQNQLLFFGMHCLQSIIGCDSSSLRASSEGPQS
;
A
#
# COMPACT_ATOMS: atom_id res chain seq x y z
N MET A 1 -0.40 -1.68 14.83
CA MET A 1 -0.64 -3.11 14.55
C MET A 1 0.48 -3.59 13.65
N THR A 2 1.10 -4.71 13.97
CA THR A 2 2.08 -5.39 13.11
C THR A 2 1.31 -6.15 12.02
N LEU A 3 1.63 -5.91 10.75
CA LEU A 3 1.02 -6.63 9.63
C LEU A 3 1.46 -8.09 9.64
N THR A 4 0.59 -8.97 9.16
CA THR A 4 0.80 -10.41 9.00
C THR A 4 0.54 -10.82 7.55
N THR A 5 0.98 -12.01 7.13
CA THR A 5 0.64 -12.56 5.81
C THR A 5 -0.86 -12.57 5.56
N LYS A 6 -1.71 -12.74 6.60
CA LYS A 6 -3.15 -12.64 6.45
C LYS A 6 -3.58 -11.27 5.91
N ASP A 7 -3.04 -10.19 6.47
CA ASP A 7 -3.36 -8.83 6.04
C ASP A 7 -2.96 -8.60 4.57
N TYR A 8 -1.80 -9.14 4.15
CA TYR A 8 -1.36 -9.09 2.76
C TYR A 8 -2.24 -9.91 1.81
N LEU A 9 -2.75 -11.06 2.25
CA LEU A 9 -3.73 -11.84 1.49
C LEU A 9 -5.09 -11.11 1.41
N ASP A 10 -5.49 -10.41 2.47
CA ASP A 10 -6.70 -9.61 2.46
C ASP A 10 -6.55 -8.42 1.50
N PHE A 11 -5.38 -7.76 1.45
CA PHE A 11 -5.07 -6.77 0.41
C PHE A 11 -5.16 -7.36 -1.00
N LEU A 12 -4.62 -8.56 -1.23
CA LEU A 12 -4.70 -9.23 -2.52
C LEU A 12 -6.17 -9.44 -2.95
N ARG A 13 -7.01 -9.93 -2.03
CA ARG A 13 -8.43 -10.23 -2.26
C ARG A 13 -9.27 -8.97 -2.45
N ASP A 14 -8.92 -7.89 -1.76
CA ASP A 14 -9.54 -6.57 -1.89
C ASP A 14 -9.09 -5.80 -3.15
N GLY A 15 -8.16 -6.40 -3.91
CA GLY A 15 -7.57 -5.83 -5.10
C GLY A 15 -6.53 -4.75 -4.83
N ASP A 16 -6.09 -4.53 -3.58
CA ASP A 16 -5.01 -3.59 -3.23
C ASP A 16 -3.64 -4.22 -3.52
N TYR A 17 -3.35 -4.37 -4.82
CA TYR A 17 -2.21 -5.15 -5.30
C TYR A 17 -0.87 -4.59 -4.85
N LEU A 18 -0.66 -3.27 -4.87
CA LEU A 18 0.63 -2.70 -4.47
C LEU A 18 0.97 -3.04 -3.01
N ARG A 19 0.00 -2.92 -2.09
CA ARG A 19 0.20 -3.35 -0.70
C ARG A 19 0.36 -4.86 -0.58
N ALA A 20 -0.37 -5.65 -1.37
CA ALA A 20 -0.19 -7.09 -1.39
C ALA A 20 1.23 -7.49 -1.82
N LEU A 21 1.85 -6.75 -2.75
CA LEU A 21 3.20 -7.01 -3.25
C LEU A 21 4.31 -6.64 -2.24
N ASP A 22 4.02 -5.76 -1.28
CA ASP A 22 4.92 -5.47 -0.14
C ASP A 22 5.07 -6.66 0.82
N TRP A 23 4.27 -7.72 0.64
CA TRP A 23 4.39 -8.97 1.40
C TRP A 23 5.81 -9.54 1.35
N THR A 24 6.49 -9.43 0.22
CA THR A 24 7.87 -9.90 0.07
C THR A 24 8.83 -9.14 0.98
N ALA A 25 8.73 -7.80 1.04
CA ALA A 25 9.55 -7.00 1.94
C ALA A 25 9.24 -7.33 3.42
N TYR A 26 7.97 -7.61 3.74
CA TYR A 26 7.57 -8.11 5.03
C TYR A 26 8.25 -9.45 5.37
N LEU A 27 8.25 -10.41 4.44
CA LEU A 27 8.90 -11.71 4.65
C LEU A 27 10.42 -11.56 4.83
N GLU A 28 11.09 -10.75 4.00
CA GLU A 28 12.53 -10.48 4.13
C GLU A 28 12.87 -9.93 5.53
N LYS A 29 12.08 -8.95 6.00
CA LYS A 29 12.24 -8.37 7.34
C LYS A 29 11.95 -9.39 8.44
N LYS A 30 10.86 -10.16 8.32
CA LYS A 30 10.46 -11.18 9.30
C LYS A 30 11.53 -12.28 9.43
N CYS A 31 12.17 -12.59 8.30
CA CYS A 31 13.14 -13.69 8.21
C CYS A 31 14.60 -13.22 8.37
N GLY A 32 14.86 -11.92 8.54
CA GLY A 32 16.23 -11.39 8.59
C GLY A 32 17.07 -11.73 7.35
N VAL A 33 16.40 -12.02 6.22
CA VAL A 33 17.05 -12.31 4.94
C VAL A 33 17.43 -10.99 4.31
N LYS A 34 18.60 -10.92 3.68
CA LYS A 34 18.99 -9.73 2.93
C LYS A 34 18.02 -9.52 1.76
N ALA A 35 17.66 -8.27 1.51
CA ALA A 35 16.84 -7.90 0.36
C ALA A 35 17.37 -8.55 -0.93
N GLY A 36 16.51 -9.25 -1.66
CA GLY A 36 16.86 -9.95 -2.90
C GLY A 36 17.38 -11.38 -2.73
N GLY A 37 17.36 -11.96 -1.52
CA GLY A 37 17.69 -13.36 -1.27
C GLY A 37 16.56 -14.32 -1.69
N GLY A 38 16.37 -14.49 -3.00
CA GLY A 38 15.22 -15.20 -3.57
C GLY A 38 15.13 -16.70 -3.26
N ASP A 39 16.27 -17.39 -3.12
CA ASP A 39 16.29 -18.87 -2.97
C ASP A 39 15.70 -19.33 -1.63
N ASP A 40 15.99 -18.61 -0.54
CA ASP A 40 15.45 -18.90 0.79
C ASP A 40 14.00 -18.40 0.95
N LEU A 41 13.61 -17.39 0.17
CA LEU A 41 12.32 -16.72 0.34
C LEU A 41 11.17 -17.54 -0.24
N LEU A 42 11.39 -18.30 -1.31
CA LEU A 42 10.33 -19.08 -1.96
C LEU A 42 9.76 -20.17 -1.03
N PRO A 43 10.57 -21.04 -0.38
CA PRO A 43 10.04 -22.03 0.58
C PRO A 43 9.26 -21.37 1.74
N ILE A 44 9.75 -20.23 2.24
CA ILE A 44 9.13 -19.44 3.31
C ILE A 44 7.79 -18.88 2.85
N GLY A 45 7.74 -18.28 1.65
CA GLY A 45 6.53 -17.74 1.08
C GLY A 45 5.46 -18.81 0.90
N VAL A 46 5.83 -19.98 0.37
CA VAL A 46 4.89 -21.11 0.22
C VAL A 46 4.36 -21.57 1.58
N PHE A 47 5.22 -21.71 2.59
CA PHE A 47 4.79 -22.05 3.93
C PHE A 47 3.77 -21.03 4.48
N GLU A 48 4.06 -19.74 4.34
CA GLU A 48 3.19 -18.67 4.83
C GLU A 48 1.82 -18.67 4.12
N LEU A 49 1.79 -18.93 2.81
CA LEU A 49 0.53 -19.10 2.06
C LEU A 49 -0.30 -20.29 2.58
N ILE A 50 0.34 -21.41 2.90
CA ILE A 50 -0.33 -22.58 3.50
C ILE A 50 -0.91 -22.22 4.87
N ARG A 51 -0.10 -21.61 5.73
CA ARG A 51 -0.46 -21.27 7.12
C ARG A 51 -1.61 -20.27 7.20
N TYR A 52 -1.59 -19.24 6.35
CA TYR A 52 -2.56 -18.14 6.40
C TYR A 52 -3.73 -18.32 5.45
N GLY A 53 -3.87 -19.52 4.86
CA GLY A 53 -5.06 -19.92 4.15
C GLY A 53 -5.23 -19.20 2.81
N PHE A 54 -4.15 -19.11 2.02
CA PHE A 54 -4.27 -18.93 0.58
C PHE A 54 -5.13 -20.05 -0.01
N ARG A 55 -5.93 -19.76 -1.04
CA ARG A 55 -6.92 -20.70 -1.59
C ARG A 55 -6.90 -20.71 -3.12
N PRO A 56 -7.40 -21.77 -3.76
CA PRO A 56 -7.52 -21.81 -5.22
C PRO A 56 -8.27 -20.61 -5.82
N GLU A 57 -9.25 -20.05 -5.12
CA GLU A 57 -10.01 -18.88 -5.57
C GLU A 57 -9.15 -17.61 -5.65
N ASP A 58 -8.07 -17.54 -4.86
CA ASP A 58 -7.12 -16.42 -4.88
C ASP A 58 -6.31 -16.38 -6.20
N MET A 59 -6.27 -17.50 -6.96
CA MET A 59 -5.54 -17.57 -8.23
C MET A 59 -6.03 -16.57 -9.28
N LYS A 60 -7.29 -16.12 -9.23
CA LYS A 60 -7.78 -15.06 -10.13
C LYS A 60 -6.98 -13.75 -9.96
N HIS A 61 -6.50 -13.48 -8.75
CA HIS A 61 -5.67 -12.31 -8.46
C HIS A 61 -4.24 -12.53 -8.97
N ILE A 62 -3.71 -13.76 -8.84
CA ILE A 62 -2.39 -14.15 -9.37
C ILE A 62 -2.37 -14.08 -10.91
N GLU A 63 -3.46 -14.48 -11.58
CA GLU A 63 -3.63 -14.34 -13.02
C GLU A 63 -3.54 -12.87 -13.46
N LEU A 64 -4.22 -11.97 -12.75
CA LEU A 64 -4.14 -10.54 -13.05
C LEU A 64 -2.73 -9.98 -12.80
N LEU A 65 -2.09 -10.35 -11.68
CA LEU A 65 -0.72 -9.96 -11.36
C LEU A 65 0.28 -10.44 -12.44
N TYR A 66 0.16 -11.70 -12.88
CA TYR A 66 1.01 -12.25 -13.94
C TYR A 66 0.80 -11.51 -15.28
N ALA A 67 -0.46 -11.18 -15.62
CA ALA A 67 -0.75 -10.41 -16.82
C ALA A 67 -0.18 -8.98 -16.75
N ALA A 68 -0.34 -8.32 -15.60
CA ALA A 68 0.20 -7.00 -15.34
C ALA A 68 1.75 -7.00 -15.35
N GLN A 69 2.38 -8.05 -14.83
CA GLN A 69 3.83 -8.23 -14.90
C GLN A 69 4.31 -8.40 -16.36
N GLY A 70 3.57 -9.14 -17.20
CA GLY A 70 3.89 -9.32 -18.61
C GLY A 70 3.89 -8.03 -19.43
N VAL A 71 3.16 -6.99 -18.98
CA VAL A 71 3.17 -5.65 -19.58
C VAL A 71 4.03 -4.63 -18.82
N ASN A 72 4.93 -5.13 -17.94
CA ASN A 72 5.86 -4.34 -17.13
C ASN A 72 5.19 -3.26 -16.26
N LEU A 73 4.00 -3.55 -15.74
CA LEU A 73 3.27 -2.59 -14.90
C LEU A 73 3.94 -2.39 -13.53
N PHE A 74 4.48 -3.46 -12.95
CA PHE A 74 5.21 -3.41 -11.68
C PHE A 74 6.71 -3.33 -11.91
N LYS A 75 7.36 -2.36 -11.27
CA LYS A 75 8.81 -2.10 -11.38
C LYS A 75 9.47 -2.18 -10.00
N GLY A 76 10.79 -2.38 -9.97
CA GLY A 76 11.58 -2.38 -8.74
C GLY A 76 11.08 -3.40 -7.71
N ALA A 77 10.90 -2.96 -6.46
CA ALA A 77 10.45 -3.80 -5.36
C ALA A 77 9.09 -4.47 -5.62
N ALA A 78 8.13 -3.77 -6.21
CA ALA A 78 6.83 -4.33 -6.56
C ALA A 78 6.94 -5.43 -7.62
N GLY A 79 7.77 -5.25 -8.64
CA GLY A 79 8.00 -6.29 -9.67
C GLY A 79 8.67 -7.55 -9.10
N TYR A 80 9.62 -7.38 -8.19
CA TYR A 80 10.23 -8.48 -7.46
C TYR A 80 9.22 -9.18 -6.54
N GLY A 81 8.41 -8.43 -5.79
CA GLY A 81 7.35 -8.98 -4.95
C GLY A 81 6.31 -9.76 -5.75
N CYS A 82 5.95 -9.25 -6.93
CA CYS A 82 5.02 -9.90 -7.86
C CYS A 82 5.56 -11.27 -8.31
N THR A 83 6.83 -11.31 -8.72
CA THR A 83 7.48 -12.56 -9.17
C THR A 83 7.52 -13.61 -8.06
N ASN A 84 7.85 -13.20 -6.83
CA ASN A 84 7.89 -14.10 -5.67
C ASN A 84 6.50 -14.62 -5.29
N LEU A 85 5.50 -13.73 -5.22
CA LEU A 85 4.13 -14.12 -4.87
C LEU A 85 3.53 -15.08 -5.91
N ILE A 86 3.76 -14.83 -7.21
CA ILE A 86 3.34 -15.75 -8.29
C ILE A 86 4.01 -17.11 -8.13
N SER A 87 5.33 -17.12 -7.91
CA SER A 87 6.09 -18.38 -7.76
C SER A 87 5.62 -19.19 -6.56
N ALA A 88 5.39 -18.53 -5.42
CA ALA A 88 4.88 -19.17 -4.21
C ALA A 88 3.46 -19.69 -4.41
N ALA A 89 2.58 -18.92 -5.05
CA ALA A 89 1.21 -19.34 -5.35
C ALA A 89 1.16 -20.56 -6.29
N LEU A 90 2.02 -20.61 -7.30
CA LEU A 90 2.10 -21.77 -8.20
C LEU A 90 2.59 -23.03 -7.49
N GLN A 91 3.60 -22.92 -6.62
CA GLN A 91 4.05 -24.05 -5.81
C GLN A 91 2.97 -24.50 -4.81
N TYR A 92 2.25 -23.56 -4.20
CA TYR A 92 1.06 -23.87 -3.40
C TYR A 92 0.04 -24.66 -4.22
N MET A 93 -0.26 -24.26 -5.46
CA MET A 93 -1.25 -24.94 -6.29
C MET A 93 -0.84 -26.37 -6.65
N VAL A 94 0.45 -26.64 -6.84
CA VAL A 94 0.96 -28.01 -6.96
C VAL A 94 0.63 -28.81 -5.70
N TYR A 95 0.92 -28.28 -4.52
CA TYR A 95 0.61 -28.98 -3.27
C TYR A 95 -0.89 -29.18 -3.05
N PHE A 96 -1.72 -28.19 -3.40
CA PHE A 96 -3.18 -28.31 -3.34
C PHE A 96 -3.70 -29.44 -4.24
N LYS A 97 -3.36 -29.41 -5.53
CA LYS A 97 -3.90 -30.36 -6.53
C LYS A 97 -3.44 -31.80 -6.29
N HIS A 98 -2.29 -31.97 -5.66
CA HIS A 98 -1.71 -33.29 -5.34
C HIS A 98 -1.95 -33.71 -3.89
N GLN A 99 -2.82 -33.01 -3.15
CA GLN A 99 -3.20 -33.33 -1.76
C GLN A 99 -2.01 -33.35 -0.78
N LEU A 100 -1.00 -32.51 -1.02
CA LEU A 100 0.23 -32.41 -0.24
C LEU A 100 0.19 -31.27 0.78
N LEU A 101 -0.86 -30.44 0.81
CA LEU A 101 -0.95 -29.33 1.76
C LEU A 101 -0.85 -29.79 3.21
N MET A 102 -1.50 -30.90 3.57
CA MET A 102 -1.42 -31.46 4.92
C MET A 102 -0.03 -31.97 5.28
N PHE A 103 0.75 -32.40 4.27
CA PHE A 103 2.15 -32.72 4.49
C PHE A 103 2.89 -31.44 4.86
N TYR A 104 2.82 -30.38 4.04
CA TYR A 104 3.60 -29.16 4.30
C TYR A 104 3.05 -28.26 5.42
N ALA A 105 1.78 -28.43 5.79
CA ALA A 105 1.19 -27.80 6.97
C ALA A 105 1.92 -28.29 8.25
N THR A 106 1.89 -27.46 9.28
CA THR A 106 2.39 -27.81 10.61
C THR A 106 1.28 -27.59 11.62
N ASN A 107 1.12 -28.54 12.54
CA ASN A 107 0.26 -28.42 13.72
C ASN A 107 1.02 -27.83 14.91
N GLU A 108 2.34 -27.66 14.78
CA GLU A 108 3.15 -27.05 15.81
C GLU A 108 2.89 -25.54 15.82
N ASP A 109 2.57 -25.01 17.00
CA ASP A 109 2.46 -23.57 17.21
C ASP A 109 3.87 -22.96 17.19
N TRP A 110 4.37 -22.63 15.99
CA TRP A 110 5.67 -21.98 15.77
C TRP A 110 5.64 -20.49 16.18
N GLY A 111 4.98 -20.21 17.30
CA GLY A 111 4.79 -18.91 17.88
C GLY A 111 3.57 -18.16 17.33
N SER A 112 2.94 -17.40 18.24
CA SER A 112 2.06 -16.29 17.93
C SER A 112 2.81 -15.28 17.05
N ASN A 113 2.45 -15.21 15.76
CA ASN A 113 2.74 -14.18 14.76
C ASN A 113 4.17 -13.59 14.57
N GLU A 114 5.15 -13.73 15.46
CA GLU A 114 6.29 -12.77 15.48
C GLU A 114 7.72 -13.34 15.58
N SER A 115 7.96 -14.64 15.79
CA SER A 115 9.31 -15.19 15.54
C SER A 115 9.30 -16.70 15.30
N TRP A 116 9.79 -17.09 14.13
CA TRP A 116 9.91 -18.48 13.71
C TRP A 116 11.29 -18.62 13.05
N ASN A 117 11.99 -19.71 13.35
CA ASN A 117 13.37 -19.90 12.90
C ASN A 117 13.36 -20.24 11.40
N ASN A 118 13.82 -19.33 10.53
CA ASN A 118 13.77 -19.52 9.08
C ASN A 118 14.52 -20.77 8.63
N ALA A 119 15.62 -21.14 9.29
CA ALA A 119 16.32 -22.38 9.01
C ALA A 119 15.46 -23.62 9.32
N ALA A 120 14.62 -23.56 10.35
CA ALA A 120 13.67 -24.63 10.66
C ALA A 120 12.55 -24.70 9.60
N VAL A 121 12.09 -23.56 9.09
CA VAL A 121 11.10 -23.48 8.01
C VAL A 121 11.63 -24.07 6.73
N ILE A 122 12.81 -23.62 6.31
CA ILE A 122 13.47 -24.10 5.10
C ILE A 122 13.68 -25.61 5.23
N LYS A 123 14.24 -26.08 6.34
CA LYS A 123 14.41 -27.52 6.60
C LYS A 123 13.10 -28.29 6.57
N HIS A 124 12.02 -27.71 7.11
CA HIS A 124 10.68 -28.32 7.05
C HIS A 124 10.18 -28.39 5.61
N MET A 125 10.29 -27.32 4.83
CA MET A 125 9.83 -27.26 3.45
C MET A 125 10.68 -28.11 2.49
N GLU A 126 11.96 -28.32 2.79
CA GLU A 126 12.89 -29.13 2.00
C GLU A 126 12.84 -30.62 2.33
N ARG A 127 12.11 -31.03 3.38
CA ARG A 127 12.06 -32.43 3.77
C ARG A 127 11.48 -33.29 2.64
N GLN A 128 12.04 -34.49 2.50
CA GLN A 128 11.66 -35.39 1.43
C GLN A 128 10.19 -35.80 1.57
N CYS A 129 9.38 -35.43 0.58
CA CYS A 129 8.00 -35.88 0.46
C CYS A 129 7.98 -37.21 -0.32
N PRO A 130 7.55 -38.34 0.27
CA PRO A 130 7.50 -39.62 -0.42
C PRO A 130 6.61 -39.60 -1.67
N ALA A 131 5.62 -38.72 -1.69
CA ALA A 131 4.64 -38.56 -2.77
C ALA A 131 5.06 -37.54 -3.84
N LEU A 132 6.18 -36.82 -3.66
CA LEU A 132 6.61 -35.77 -4.58
C LEU A 132 8.14 -35.72 -4.72
N SER A 133 8.66 -36.35 -5.78
CA SER A 133 10.07 -36.20 -6.16
C SER A 133 10.35 -34.82 -6.77
N ALA A 134 11.62 -34.39 -6.77
CA ALA A 134 12.03 -33.14 -7.39
C ALA A 134 11.69 -33.06 -8.89
N GLU A 135 11.84 -34.18 -9.61
CA GLU A 135 11.47 -34.29 -11.02
C GLU A 135 9.95 -34.15 -11.21
N ALA A 136 9.16 -34.83 -10.37
CA ALA A 136 7.70 -34.72 -10.40
C ALA A 136 7.25 -33.28 -10.09
N ASN A 137 7.82 -32.64 -9.06
CA ASN A 137 7.54 -31.25 -8.73
C ASN A 137 7.83 -30.31 -9.90
N SER A 138 8.99 -30.45 -10.53
CA SER A 138 9.38 -29.65 -11.71
C SER A 138 8.39 -29.83 -12.87
N LYS A 139 7.92 -31.06 -13.09
CA LYS A 139 6.91 -31.36 -14.12
C LYS A 139 5.56 -30.73 -13.79
N PHE A 140 5.11 -30.80 -12.55
CA PHE A 140 3.84 -30.21 -12.11
C PHE A 140 3.88 -28.68 -12.14
N LEU A 141 4.95 -28.06 -11.64
CA LEU A 141 5.15 -26.61 -11.76
C LEU A 141 5.11 -26.14 -13.21
N ARG A 142 5.81 -26.84 -14.12
CA ARG A 142 5.76 -26.49 -15.56
C ARG A 142 4.35 -26.56 -16.12
N LYS A 143 3.52 -27.51 -15.66
CA LYS A 143 2.11 -27.60 -16.05
C LYS A 143 1.32 -26.41 -15.51
N GLU A 144 1.50 -26.05 -14.24
CA GLU A 144 0.81 -24.90 -13.63
C GLU A 144 1.19 -23.58 -14.31
N TYR A 145 2.46 -23.37 -14.65
CA TYR A 145 2.92 -22.22 -15.43
C TYR A 145 2.25 -22.16 -16.81
N LYS A 146 2.15 -23.28 -17.53
CA LYS A 146 1.47 -23.32 -18.84
C LYS A 146 -0.01 -22.98 -18.74
N GLU A 147 -0.69 -23.47 -17.71
CA GLU A 147 -2.10 -23.15 -17.47
C GLU A 147 -2.29 -21.68 -17.04
N LEU A 148 -1.37 -21.12 -16.26
CA LEU A 148 -1.36 -19.70 -15.93
C LEU A 148 -1.17 -18.84 -17.18
N ASP A 149 -0.17 -19.16 -18.01
CA ASP A 149 0.11 -18.45 -19.26
C ASP A 149 -1.09 -18.48 -20.21
N LYS A 150 -1.71 -19.64 -20.40
CA LYS A 150 -2.93 -19.80 -21.21
C LYS A 150 -4.09 -18.92 -20.72
N ARG A 151 -4.34 -18.88 -19.40
CA ARG A 151 -5.40 -18.03 -18.81
C ARG A 151 -5.08 -16.55 -18.95
N THR A 152 -3.83 -16.19 -18.77
CA THR A 152 -3.33 -14.82 -18.91
C THR A 152 -3.43 -14.30 -20.33
N GLN A 153 -3.10 -15.13 -21.33
CA GLN A 153 -3.26 -14.77 -22.74
C GLN A 153 -4.71 -14.45 -23.09
N LYS A 154 -5.69 -15.10 -22.43
CA LYS A 154 -7.10 -14.75 -22.59
C LYS A 154 -7.40 -13.35 -22.05
N LEU A 155 -6.92 -13.02 -20.84
CA LEU A 155 -7.04 -11.68 -20.25
C LEU A 155 -6.37 -10.61 -21.12
N LEU A 156 -5.22 -10.91 -21.70
CA LEU A 156 -4.51 -9.98 -22.59
C LEU A 156 -5.23 -9.78 -23.92
N LYS A 157 -5.91 -10.79 -24.47
CA LYS A 157 -6.77 -10.64 -25.65
C LYS A 157 -7.98 -9.74 -25.35
N GLU A 158 -8.58 -9.90 -24.17
CA GLU A 158 -9.67 -9.01 -23.72
C GLU A 158 -9.22 -7.53 -23.65
N VAL A 159 -7.96 -7.24 -23.33
CA VAL A 159 -7.39 -5.88 -23.40
C VAL A 159 -7.44 -5.31 -24.83
N GLN A 160 -7.14 -6.14 -25.84
CA GLN A 160 -7.12 -5.72 -27.24
C GLN A 160 -8.54 -5.51 -27.79
N GLU A 161 -9.50 -6.31 -27.35
CA GLU A 161 -10.88 -6.30 -27.85
C GLU A 161 -11.79 -5.28 -27.12
N LEU A 162 -11.61 -5.05 -25.81
CA LEU A 162 -12.55 -4.30 -24.97
C LEU A 162 -12.27 -2.79 -24.81
N LYS A 163 -11.49 -2.16 -25.70
CA LYS A 163 -11.30 -0.68 -25.80
C LYS A 163 -11.38 0.10 -24.47
N GLY A 164 -10.55 -0.22 -23.47
CA GLY A 164 -10.43 0.59 -22.24
C GLY A 164 -11.06 0.00 -20.97
N ASN A 165 -11.82 -1.10 -21.05
CA ASN A 165 -12.56 -1.63 -19.89
C ASN A 165 -12.01 -2.95 -19.31
N SER A 166 -10.80 -3.37 -19.70
CA SER A 166 -10.18 -4.56 -19.13
C SER A 166 -9.70 -4.32 -17.70
N GLU A 167 -9.67 -5.37 -16.89
CA GLU A 167 -9.17 -5.29 -15.50
C GLU A 167 -7.71 -4.82 -15.45
N ILE A 168 -6.89 -5.19 -16.43
CA ILE A 168 -5.49 -4.74 -16.54
C ILE A 168 -5.42 -3.23 -16.82
N GLN A 169 -6.31 -2.68 -17.66
CA GLN A 169 -6.36 -1.24 -17.91
C GLN A 169 -6.85 -0.47 -16.70
N LYS A 170 -7.84 -0.98 -15.97
CA LYS A 170 -8.29 -0.39 -14.70
C LYS A 170 -7.17 -0.40 -13.66
N LEU A 171 -6.45 -1.51 -13.53
CA LEU A 171 -5.30 -1.62 -12.64
C LEU A 171 -4.19 -0.65 -13.03
N ARG A 172 -3.86 -0.58 -14.32
CA ARG A 172 -2.89 0.38 -14.86
C ARG A 172 -3.28 1.81 -14.51
N ALA A 173 -4.51 2.22 -14.81
CA ALA A 173 -5.00 3.56 -14.50
C ALA A 173 -4.93 3.87 -12.99
N ASN A 174 -5.22 2.90 -12.13
CA ASN A 174 -5.14 3.06 -10.68
C ASN A 174 -3.70 3.23 -10.15
N ILE A 175 -2.71 2.64 -10.83
CA ILE A 175 -1.29 2.75 -10.45
C ILE A 175 -0.69 4.04 -11.04
N GLU A 176 -0.86 4.24 -12.35
CA GLU A 176 -0.26 5.36 -13.09
C GLU A 176 -0.85 6.72 -12.67
N SER A 177 -2.09 6.77 -12.17
CA SER A 177 -2.70 8.03 -11.71
C SER A 177 -2.04 8.64 -10.46
N LEU A 178 -1.24 7.88 -9.71
CA LEU A 178 -0.46 8.40 -8.60
C LEU A 178 0.99 8.73 -8.98
N GLU A 179 1.46 8.37 -10.17
CA GLU A 179 2.83 8.69 -10.64
C GLU A 179 3.14 10.20 -10.57
N PRO A 180 2.26 11.12 -11.00
CA PRO A 180 2.53 12.55 -10.89
C PRO A 180 2.75 13.02 -9.44
N TYR A 181 2.10 12.38 -8.46
CA TYR A 181 2.29 12.70 -7.05
C TYR A 181 3.63 12.16 -6.53
N CYS A 182 4.02 10.95 -6.94
CA CYS A 182 5.34 10.38 -6.62
C CYS A 182 6.47 11.24 -7.20
N ASP A 183 6.36 11.66 -8.46
CA ASP A 183 7.35 12.51 -9.12
C ASP A 183 7.50 13.85 -8.40
N LEU A 184 6.37 14.48 -8.05
CA LEU A 184 6.34 15.70 -7.25
C LEU A 184 7.03 15.55 -5.89
N CYS A 185 6.77 14.44 -5.19
CA CYS A 185 7.41 14.17 -3.91
C CYS A 185 8.91 13.92 -4.05
N ASN A 186 9.36 13.23 -5.10
CA ASN A 186 10.78 13.02 -5.38
C ASN A 186 11.49 14.35 -5.66
N GLU A 187 10.95 15.17 -6.57
CA GLU A 187 11.50 16.50 -6.86
C GLU A 187 11.58 17.37 -5.60
N TYR A 188 10.52 17.38 -4.79
CA TYR A 188 10.48 18.15 -3.56
C TYR A 188 11.51 17.64 -2.53
N ALA A 189 11.61 16.31 -2.36
CA ALA A 189 12.61 15.72 -1.47
C ALA A 189 14.04 16.02 -1.91
N ASP A 190 14.33 16.00 -3.21
CA ASP A 190 15.66 16.32 -3.76
C ASP A 190 16.05 17.78 -3.48
N LEU A 191 15.11 18.72 -3.63
CA LEU A 191 15.36 20.14 -3.29
C LEU A 191 15.57 20.34 -1.78
N LEU A 192 14.78 19.67 -0.94
CA LEU A 192 14.96 19.70 0.51
C LEU A 192 16.32 19.13 0.93
N SER A 193 16.77 18.05 0.28
CA SER A 193 18.09 17.47 0.53
C SER A 193 19.21 18.46 0.21
N LYS A 194 19.13 19.14 -0.95
CA LYS A 194 20.12 20.16 -1.33
C LYS A 194 20.12 21.34 -0.36
N ALA A 195 18.93 21.82 0.05
CA ALA A 195 18.82 22.90 1.03
C ALA A 195 19.43 22.50 2.38
N LEU A 196 19.20 21.26 2.82
CA LEU A 196 19.80 20.71 4.04
C LEU A 196 21.33 20.65 3.95
N ASP A 197 21.87 20.24 2.81
CA ASP A 197 23.32 20.20 2.56
C ASP A 197 23.96 21.60 2.59
N SER A 198 23.30 22.60 1.99
CA SER A 198 23.75 24.00 2.05
C SER A 198 23.76 24.55 3.48
N LEU A 199 22.71 24.26 4.27
CA LEU A 199 22.62 24.66 5.67
C LEU A 199 23.71 24.03 6.54
N ASN A 200 24.03 22.75 6.29
CA ASN A 200 25.06 22.02 7.04
C ASN A 200 26.49 22.42 6.66
N THR A 201 26.75 22.70 5.39
CA THR A 201 28.10 23.04 4.90
C THR A 201 28.44 24.52 5.05
N GLY A 202 27.43 25.37 5.27
CA GLY A 202 27.60 26.82 5.37
C GLY A 202 28.04 27.49 4.06
N LYS A 203 28.07 26.75 2.95
CA LYS A 203 28.33 27.28 1.61
C LYS A 203 27.02 27.78 1.01
N GLU A 204 26.88 29.09 0.92
CA GLU A 204 25.82 29.72 0.12
C GLU A 204 26.17 29.54 -1.37
N GLU A 205 25.64 28.49 -2.00
CA GLU A 205 25.68 28.35 -3.46
C GLU A 205 24.56 29.18 -4.10
N ASN A 206 24.54 30.51 -3.91
CA ASN A 206 23.99 31.42 -4.91
C ASN A 206 24.37 32.90 -4.67
N PRO A 207 24.84 33.66 -5.68
CA PRO A 207 25.32 35.04 -5.50
C PRO A 207 24.25 36.15 -5.56
N LEU A 208 22.94 35.84 -5.55
CA LEU A 208 21.93 36.82 -6.00
C LEU A 208 20.96 37.39 -4.97
N GLU A 209 20.98 36.98 -3.70
CA GLU A 209 20.19 37.69 -2.68
C GLU A 209 20.98 37.83 -1.37
N GLN A 210 21.55 39.02 -1.17
CA GLN A 210 22.05 39.46 0.13
C GLN A 210 20.86 39.74 1.05
N GLN A 211 20.43 38.74 1.81
CA GLN A 211 19.69 38.96 3.05
C GLN A 211 20.52 38.45 4.23
N VAL A 212 20.71 39.36 5.19
CA VAL A 212 21.23 39.23 6.56
C VAL A 212 21.67 37.80 6.94
N SER A 213 22.99 37.59 7.01
CA SER A 213 23.59 36.32 7.38
C SER A 213 23.04 35.84 8.74
N PRO A 214 22.37 34.67 8.81
CA PRO A 214 21.84 34.16 10.06
C PRO A 214 22.98 33.82 11.02
N THR A 215 22.81 34.14 12.30
CA THR A 215 23.72 33.63 13.34
C THR A 215 23.76 32.09 13.31
N SER A 216 24.89 31.48 13.66
CA SER A 216 25.09 30.01 13.59
C SER A 216 24.01 29.20 14.32
N ARG A 217 23.40 29.78 15.36
CA ARG A 217 22.28 29.20 16.10
C ARG A 217 21.00 29.09 15.27
N ASN A 218 20.70 30.09 14.41
CA ASN A 218 19.54 30.07 13.53
C ASN A 218 19.68 29.02 12.42
N ARG A 219 20.89 28.84 11.85
CA ARG A 219 21.13 27.83 10.80
C ARG A 219 20.91 26.40 11.29
N ALA A 220 21.37 26.09 12.51
CA ALA A 220 21.21 24.76 13.08
C ALA A 220 19.74 24.40 13.34
N ASP A 221 18.93 25.36 13.75
CA ASP A 221 17.51 25.15 13.96
C ASP A 221 16.75 25.05 12.62
N GLU A 222 17.11 25.85 11.62
CA GLU A 222 16.57 25.74 10.26
C GLU A 222 16.89 24.38 9.60
N ALA A 223 18.11 23.87 9.78
CA ALA A 223 18.51 22.56 9.30
C ALA A 223 17.67 21.43 9.92
N LYS A 224 17.39 21.50 11.22
CA LYS A 224 16.52 20.51 11.90
C LYS A 224 15.11 20.51 11.33
N VAL A 225 14.49 21.68 11.18
CA VAL A 225 13.12 21.76 10.65
C VAL A 225 13.08 21.29 9.19
N THR A 226 14.09 21.64 8.38
CA THR A 226 14.22 21.17 6.99
C THR A 226 14.37 19.65 6.92
N ALA A 227 15.16 19.05 7.81
CA ALA A 227 15.30 17.59 7.92
C ALA A 227 13.98 16.89 8.30
N VAL A 228 13.19 17.50 9.19
CA VAL A 228 11.85 16.99 9.53
C VAL A 228 10.93 17.04 8.32
N ARG A 229 10.86 18.16 7.59
CA ARG A 229 10.06 18.26 6.35
C ARG A 229 10.50 17.23 5.31
N PHE A 230 11.80 17.03 5.13
CA PHE A 230 12.34 16.01 4.24
C PHE A 230 11.88 14.60 4.61
N GLY A 231 11.91 14.26 5.90
CA GLY A 231 11.39 12.99 6.40
C GLY A 231 9.89 12.82 6.13
N LEU A 232 9.08 13.85 6.38
CA LEU A 232 7.65 13.83 6.13
C LEU A 232 7.31 13.67 4.64
N VAL A 233 8.02 14.36 3.75
CA VAL A 233 7.85 14.22 2.29
C VAL A 233 8.21 12.81 1.83
N LYS A 234 9.25 12.20 2.40
CA LYS A 234 9.60 10.80 2.10
C LYS A 234 8.52 9.82 2.55
N ILE A 235 7.93 10.02 3.74
CA ILE A 235 6.82 9.20 4.24
C ILE A 235 5.60 9.34 3.33
N LEU A 236 5.29 10.56 2.89
CA LEU A 236 4.19 10.83 1.96
C LEU A 236 4.43 10.16 0.61
N ASN A 237 5.65 10.26 0.06
CA ASN A 237 6.05 9.59 -1.18
C ASN A 237 5.85 8.08 -1.08
N GLU A 238 6.36 7.47 -0.01
CA GLU A 238 6.23 6.04 0.21
C GLU A 238 4.75 5.62 0.26
N TYR A 239 3.91 6.42 0.92
CA TYR A 239 2.48 6.16 0.98
C TYR A 239 1.81 6.20 -0.41
N PHE A 240 2.22 7.09 -1.32
CA PHE A 240 1.75 7.08 -2.70
C PHE A 240 2.25 5.85 -3.47
N ARG A 241 3.53 5.47 -3.32
CA ARG A 241 4.14 4.34 -4.05
C ARG A 241 3.51 3.00 -3.74
N VAL A 242 3.03 2.80 -2.51
CA VAL A 242 2.40 1.55 -2.07
C VAL A 242 0.87 1.59 -2.11
N SER A 243 0.26 2.71 -2.51
CA SER A 243 -1.20 2.84 -2.56
C SER A 243 -1.72 2.77 -3.98
N MET A 244 -2.94 2.25 -4.14
CA MET A 244 -3.69 2.41 -5.37
C MET A 244 -4.61 3.63 -5.31
N ALA A 245 -4.83 4.31 -6.43
CA ALA A 245 -5.63 5.55 -6.46
C ALA A 245 -7.06 5.41 -5.93
N ASN A 246 -7.71 4.26 -6.15
CA ASN A 246 -9.05 3.98 -5.64
C ASN A 246 -9.08 3.54 -4.16
N LYS A 247 -7.92 3.33 -3.52
CA LYS A 247 -7.76 2.93 -2.11
C LYS A 247 -7.04 3.98 -1.26
N ILE A 248 -6.66 5.10 -1.87
CA ILE A 248 -5.92 6.16 -1.19
C ILE A 248 -6.82 6.92 -0.20
N ASP A 249 -6.30 7.15 1.00
CA ASP A 249 -6.97 7.99 2.00
C ASP A 249 -6.53 9.44 1.82
N TRP A 250 -7.29 10.19 1.03
CA TRP A 250 -7.03 11.61 0.79
C TRP A 250 -7.13 12.49 2.04
N ASN A 251 -7.85 12.05 3.09
CA ASN A 251 -7.87 12.78 4.36
C ASN A 251 -6.53 12.61 5.09
N LYS A 252 -5.97 11.39 5.09
CA LYS A 252 -4.62 11.14 5.61
C LYS A 252 -3.56 11.97 4.88
N ILE A 253 -3.64 12.04 3.55
CA ILE A 253 -2.76 12.91 2.74
C ILE A 253 -2.87 14.37 3.20
N ARG A 254 -4.10 14.87 3.38
CA ARG A 254 -4.33 16.24 3.83
C ARG A 254 -3.70 16.50 5.19
N LEU A 255 -3.88 15.60 6.16
CA LEU A 255 -3.29 15.72 7.50
C LEU A 255 -1.76 15.76 7.42
N GLN A 256 -1.13 14.93 6.59
CA GLN A 256 0.32 14.95 6.40
C GLN A 256 0.81 16.25 5.74
N LEU A 257 0.07 16.78 4.76
CA LEU A 257 0.40 18.07 4.14
C LEU A 257 0.25 19.23 5.13
N ASP A 258 -0.74 19.20 6.00
CA ASP A 258 -0.93 20.21 7.04
C ASP A 258 0.16 20.12 8.13
N GLU A 259 0.63 18.91 8.44
CA GLU A 259 1.80 18.71 9.30
C GLU A 259 3.07 19.30 8.67
N ILE A 260 3.30 19.11 7.37
CA ILE A 260 4.43 19.75 6.66
C ILE A 260 4.31 21.28 6.69
N LYS A 261 3.11 21.84 6.48
CA LYS A 261 2.88 23.30 6.57
C LYS A 261 3.13 23.85 7.97
N ALA A 262 2.81 23.09 9.01
CA ALA A 262 3.07 23.49 10.39
C ALA A 262 4.57 23.65 10.69
N GLN A 263 5.44 23.02 9.89
CA GLN A 263 6.90 23.17 9.96
C GLN A 263 7.42 24.44 9.25
N GLN A 264 6.57 25.45 9.00
CA GLN A 264 6.93 26.74 8.41
C GLN A 264 7.79 26.59 7.13
N PRO A 265 7.23 26.01 6.06
CA PRO A 265 7.95 25.77 4.82
C PRO A 265 8.38 27.09 4.15
N LEU A 266 9.46 27.04 3.37
CA LEU A 266 9.97 28.17 2.59
C LEU A 266 9.04 28.50 1.41
N ASP A 267 9.16 29.70 0.85
CA ASP A 267 8.29 30.20 -0.22
C ASP A 267 8.22 29.26 -1.43
N TRP A 268 9.36 28.70 -1.84
CA TRP A 268 9.42 27.78 -2.98
C TRP A 268 8.70 26.45 -2.72
N GLU A 269 8.61 26.01 -1.46
CA GLU A 269 7.97 24.76 -1.07
C GLU A 269 6.44 24.83 -1.25
N PHE A 270 5.83 26.01 -1.10
CA PHE A 270 4.39 26.20 -1.26
C PHE A 270 3.88 25.81 -2.64
N ASN A 271 4.71 25.91 -3.69
CA ASN A 271 4.34 25.45 -5.02
C ASN A 271 4.12 23.92 -5.06
N TYR A 272 4.99 23.15 -4.42
CA TYR A 272 4.86 21.70 -4.29
C TYR A 272 3.67 21.32 -3.41
N LEU A 273 3.54 21.95 -2.24
CA LEU A 273 2.42 21.69 -1.31
C LEU A 273 1.05 21.99 -1.92
N LYS A 274 0.97 22.97 -2.82
CA LYS A 274 -0.25 23.27 -3.59
C LYS A 274 -0.56 22.19 -4.63
N ARG A 275 0.45 21.70 -5.36
CA ARG A 275 0.28 20.65 -6.39
C ARG A 275 0.00 19.27 -5.80
N LEU A 276 0.51 18.99 -4.60
CA LEU A 276 0.27 17.74 -3.86
C LEU A 276 -1.11 17.68 -3.19
N GLN A 277 -1.91 18.76 -3.23
CA GLN A 277 -3.24 18.73 -2.64
C GLN A 277 -4.11 17.63 -3.26
N PRO A 278 -4.99 16.98 -2.47
CA PRO A 278 -5.93 16.00 -2.98
C PRO A 278 -6.71 16.55 -4.19
N PRO A 279 -6.98 15.73 -5.21
CA PRO A 279 -7.73 16.16 -6.37
C PRO A 279 -9.10 16.68 -5.91
N PHE A 280 -9.47 17.85 -6.44
CA PHE A 280 -10.72 18.49 -6.07
C PHE A 280 -11.90 17.67 -6.58
N SER A 281 -12.55 16.91 -5.70
CA SER A 281 -13.77 16.19 -6.06
C SER A 281 -14.96 17.15 -5.99
N LEU A 282 -15.38 17.69 -7.13
CA LEU A 282 -16.61 18.46 -7.28
C LEU A 282 -17.81 17.76 -6.63
N GLY A 283 -17.90 16.42 -6.76
CA GLY A 283 -18.96 15.62 -6.14
C GLY A 283 -19.00 15.67 -4.61
N LYS A 284 -17.85 15.75 -3.93
CA LYS A 284 -17.78 15.87 -2.47
C LYS A 284 -18.17 17.27 -2.01
N VAL A 285 -17.80 18.30 -2.77
CA VAL A 285 -18.24 19.68 -2.50
C VAL A 285 -19.74 19.84 -2.74
N ILE A 286 -20.30 19.17 -3.75
CA ILE A 286 -21.74 19.16 -3.99
C ILE A 286 -22.46 18.41 -2.88
N ALA A 287 -21.98 17.24 -2.47
CA ALA A 287 -22.56 16.46 -1.36
C ALA A 287 -22.46 17.20 -0.01
N ASP A 288 -21.31 17.81 0.29
CA ASP A 288 -21.12 18.60 1.52
C ASP A 288 -22.02 19.85 1.50
N LYS A 289 -22.17 20.52 0.36
CA LYS A 289 -23.09 21.65 0.22
C LYS A 289 -24.56 21.24 0.23
N GLN A 290 -24.92 20.07 -0.29
CA GLN A 290 -26.27 19.51 -0.19
C GLN A 290 -26.61 19.15 1.25
N ASN A 291 -25.68 18.55 1.99
CA ASN A 291 -25.84 18.26 3.42
C ASN A 291 -25.96 19.54 4.25
N GLN A 292 -25.19 20.59 3.92
CA GLN A 292 -25.36 21.91 4.53
C GLN A 292 -26.73 22.53 4.18
N LEU A 293 -27.16 22.47 2.92
CA LEU A 293 -28.48 22.97 2.50
C LEU A 293 -29.63 22.21 3.18
N LEU A 294 -29.51 20.89 3.33
CA LEU A 294 -30.47 20.07 4.07
C LEU A 294 -30.49 20.44 5.55
N PHE A 295 -29.32 20.65 6.16
CA PHE A 295 -29.20 21.10 7.55
C PHE A 295 -29.84 22.48 7.77
N PHE A 296 -29.56 23.45 6.88
CA PHE A 296 -30.19 24.77 6.91
C PHE A 296 -31.69 24.68 6.66
N GLY A 297 -32.14 23.87 5.70
CA GLY A 297 -33.56 23.66 5.40
C GLY A 297 -34.32 23.05 6.58
N MET A 298 -33.73 22.08 7.27
CA MET A 298 -34.29 21.51 8.50
C MET A 298 -34.41 22.54 9.62
N HIS A 299 -33.38 23.37 9.83
CA HIS A 299 -33.41 24.41 10.85
C HIS A 299 -34.43 25.52 10.52
N CYS A 300 -34.57 25.90 9.25
CA CYS A 300 -35.60 26.84 8.84
C CYS A 300 -37.01 26.26 9.03
N LEU A 301 -37.23 24.99 8.69
CA LEU A 301 -38.52 24.32 8.92
C LEU A 301 -38.86 24.18 10.40
N GLN A 302 -37.88 23.85 11.26
CA GLN A 302 -38.08 23.80 12.72
C GLN A 302 -38.47 25.18 13.29
N SER A 303 -37.83 26.25 12.81
CA SER A 303 -38.17 27.63 13.20
C SER A 303 -39.53 28.09 12.69
N ILE A 304 -39.96 27.64 11.50
CA ILE A 304 -41.27 28.00 10.91
C ILE A 304 -42.40 27.21 11.56
N ILE A 305 -42.19 25.94 11.90
CA ILE A 305 -43.20 25.07 12.50
C ILE A 305 -43.38 25.36 14.01
N GLY A 306 -42.48 26.14 14.63
CA GLY A 306 -42.63 26.54 16.03
C GLY A 306 -42.58 25.35 16.99
N CYS A 307 -41.91 24.25 16.62
CA CYS A 307 -41.67 23.13 17.51
C CYS A 307 -40.50 23.47 18.45
N ASP A 308 -40.78 24.29 19.44
CA ASP A 308 -39.96 24.36 20.65
C ASP A 308 -40.00 22.98 21.32
N SER A 309 -38.91 22.22 21.18
CA SER A 309 -38.72 20.91 21.81
C SER A 309 -38.55 20.97 23.34
N SER A 310 -38.81 22.14 23.94
CA SER A 310 -38.74 22.39 25.37
C SER A 310 -39.99 21.94 26.15
N SER A 311 -41.04 21.42 25.53
CA SER A 311 -42.28 21.01 26.25
C SER A 311 -42.36 19.55 26.69
N LEU A 312 -41.40 18.67 26.36
CA LEU A 312 -41.46 17.25 26.75
C LEU A 312 -40.87 16.93 28.14
N ARG A 313 -40.82 17.93 29.05
CA ARG A 313 -40.29 17.76 30.40
C ARG A 313 -41.23 18.32 31.48
N ALA A 314 -42.48 17.89 31.48
CA ALA A 314 -43.32 17.96 32.67
C ALA A 314 -44.34 16.82 32.63
N SER A 315 -44.64 16.26 33.82
CA SER A 315 -45.62 15.20 34.10
C SER A 315 -45.09 13.78 34.24
N SER A 316 -44.26 13.56 35.27
CA SER A 316 -44.27 12.31 36.03
C SER A 316 -44.06 12.58 37.53
N GLU A 317 -44.97 13.31 38.15
CA GLU A 317 -45.19 13.19 39.60
C GLU A 317 -46.42 12.30 39.80
N GLY A 318 -46.17 11.05 40.20
CA GLY A 318 -47.22 10.15 40.67
C GLY A 318 -47.51 10.42 42.16
N PRO A 319 -48.77 10.30 42.61
CA PRO A 319 -49.10 10.52 44.01
C PRO A 319 -48.66 9.32 44.86
N GLN A 320 -48.15 9.64 46.04
CA GLN A 320 -47.85 8.70 47.11
C GLN A 320 -49.14 8.08 47.68
N SER A 321 -49.18 6.74 47.71
CA SER A 321 -49.86 5.94 48.73
C SER A 321 -49.38 4.49 48.64
#